data_AF-A0A433DGX4-F1
#
_entry.id   AF-A0A433DGX4-F1
#
_cell.length_a   1.000
_cell.length_b   1.000
_cell.length_c   1.000
_cell.angle_alpha   90.00
_cell.angle_beta   90.00
_cell.angle_gamma   90.00
#
_symmetry.space_group_name_H-M   'P 1'
#
loop_
_entity.id
_entity.type
_entity.pdbx_description
1 polymer ?
#
loop_
_entity_poly.entity_id
_entity_poly.type
_entity_poly.pdbx_seq_one_letter_code
_entity_poly.pdbx_strand_id
1 'polypeptide(L)'
;MPTTIGIIGAVGREPGQLTNKLFMAMVSKTRWIITAKLKLALEDVVLVGGGGAWSGHLLVTSTEHVAIHLFLEHHCGLNLFFPCGFGGRLFPKFIGTEFLSDPARITNQCHERFRRVVDFDPRHEIQDATNGGAVVSIQQGFEARNAAIAGNSDVLIAFSWAESGAPVYGDAFQIWSQSTARSKIHISLHSL
;
A
#
# COMPACT_ATOMS: atom_id res chain seq x y z
N MET A 1 -8.25 18.13 12.56
CA MET A 1 -8.39 16.74 12.06
C MET A 1 -7.06 16.34 11.47
N PRO A 2 -6.56 15.12 11.74
CA PRO A 2 -5.30 14.66 11.17
C PRO A 2 -5.40 14.62 9.64
N THR A 3 -4.27 14.81 8.95
CA THR A 3 -4.22 14.75 7.48
C THR A 3 -4.13 13.30 7.04
N THR A 4 -4.99 12.89 6.12
CA THR A 4 -4.99 11.53 5.58
C THR A 4 -4.06 11.43 4.36
N ILE A 5 -3.14 10.47 4.36
CA ILE A 5 -2.16 10.29 3.29
C ILE A 5 -2.27 8.87 2.73
N GLY A 6 -2.88 8.75 1.55
CA GLY A 6 -2.96 7.52 0.79
C GLY A 6 -1.63 7.17 0.15
N ILE A 7 -1.16 5.94 0.33
CA ILE A 7 0.05 5.42 -0.30
C ILE A 7 -0.35 4.27 -1.22
N ILE A 8 -0.12 4.46 -2.52
CA ILE A 8 -0.48 3.51 -3.56
C ILE A 8 0.74 3.21 -4.43
N GLY A 9 0.66 2.13 -5.20
CA GLY A 9 1.66 1.93 -6.24
C GLY A 9 1.21 1.01 -7.35
N ALA A 10 1.77 1.25 -8.53
CA ALA A 10 1.40 0.54 -9.74
C ALA A 10 2.12 -0.80 -9.81
N VAL A 11 1.38 -1.80 -10.28
CA VAL A 11 1.88 -3.12 -10.65
C VAL A 11 1.72 -3.24 -12.16
N GLY A 12 2.80 -3.58 -12.85
CA GLY A 12 2.73 -4.23 -14.16
C GLY A 12 4.02 -4.15 -14.95
N ARG A 13 3.91 -4.53 -16.23
CA ARG A 13 4.89 -5.16 -17.14
C ARG A 13 6.21 -4.40 -17.41
N GLU A 14 6.51 -3.34 -16.68
CA GLU A 14 7.71 -2.53 -16.89
C GLU A 14 8.94 -3.10 -16.20
N PRO A 15 10.14 -2.95 -16.78
CA PRO A 15 11.34 -3.63 -16.30
C PRO A 15 11.84 -3.00 -14.99
N GLY A 16 11.50 -3.63 -13.87
CA GLY A 16 12.05 -3.24 -12.57
C GLY A 16 11.67 -4.20 -11.45
N GLN A 17 12.65 -4.86 -10.85
CA GLN A 17 12.42 -5.80 -9.75
C GLN A 17 12.40 -5.05 -8.42
N LEU A 18 11.35 -5.25 -7.62
CA LEU A 18 11.35 -4.78 -6.24
C LEU A 18 12.47 -5.50 -5.48
N THR A 19 13.26 -4.74 -4.73
CA THR A 19 14.28 -5.25 -3.80
C THR A 19 14.00 -4.70 -2.41
N ASN A 20 14.53 -5.32 -1.35
CA ASN A 20 14.43 -4.75 0.00
C ASN A 20 14.97 -3.31 0.05
N LYS A 21 16.09 -3.04 -0.63
CA LYS A 21 16.68 -1.70 -0.74
C LYS A 21 15.71 -0.69 -1.35
N LEU A 22 15.06 -1.05 -2.47
CA LEU A 22 14.08 -0.17 -3.11
C LEU A 22 12.84 0.05 -2.23
N PHE A 23 12.37 -0.99 -1.55
CA PHE A 23 11.27 -0.86 -0.59
C PHE A 23 11.61 0.12 0.54
N MET A 24 12.79 -0.02 1.17
CA MET A 24 13.24 0.91 2.21
C MET A 24 13.47 2.34 1.69
N ALA A 25 13.86 2.49 0.42
CA ALA A 25 13.95 3.79 -0.23
C ALA A 25 12.55 4.43 -0.38
N MET A 26 11.51 3.65 -0.70
CA MET A 26 10.12 4.13 -0.74
C MET A 26 9.61 4.57 0.63
N VAL A 27 9.92 3.79 1.69
CA VAL A 27 9.62 4.15 3.09
C VAL A 27 10.27 5.49 3.45
N SER A 28 11.58 5.59 3.23
CA SER A 28 12.36 6.80 3.52
C SER A 28 11.84 8.00 2.73
N LYS A 29 11.52 7.81 1.44
CA LYS A 29 10.99 8.87 0.59
C LYS A 29 9.62 9.34 1.05
N THR A 30 8.74 8.43 1.45
CA THR A 30 7.42 8.75 1.98
C THR A 30 7.55 9.58 3.25
N ARG A 31 8.37 9.14 4.21
CA ARG A 31 8.66 9.91 5.43
C ARG A 31 9.20 11.31 5.11
N TRP A 32 10.13 11.42 4.17
CA TRP A 32 10.66 12.72 3.73
C TRP A 32 9.58 13.61 3.10
N ILE A 33 8.68 13.05 2.28
CA ILE A 33 7.56 13.81 1.71
C ILE A 33 6.68 14.36 2.84
N ILE A 34 6.31 13.53 3.82
CA ILE A 34 5.46 13.94 4.93
C ILE A 34 6.12 15.06 5.74
N THR A 35 7.36 14.82 6.19
CA THR A 35 8.02 15.69 7.17
C THR A 35 8.67 16.92 6.55
N ALA A 36 9.32 16.79 5.39
CA ALA A 36 10.08 17.89 4.79
C ALA A 36 9.27 18.65 3.73
N LYS A 37 8.51 17.94 2.88
CA LYS A 37 7.76 18.58 1.78
C LYS A 37 6.40 19.10 2.23
N LEU A 38 5.62 18.28 2.93
CA LEU A 38 4.31 18.65 3.45
C LEU A 38 4.40 19.40 4.80
N LYS A 39 5.56 19.35 5.46
CA LYS A 39 5.82 19.98 6.77
C LYS A 39 4.84 19.51 7.85
N LEU A 40 4.49 18.23 7.81
CA LEU A 40 3.61 17.58 8.78
C LEU A 40 4.43 16.78 9.79
N ALA A 41 4.03 16.80 11.05
CA ALA A 41 4.50 15.81 12.02
C ALA A 41 3.80 14.47 11.75
N LEU A 42 4.51 13.34 11.95
CA LEU A 42 3.93 12.01 11.72
C LEU A 42 2.73 11.73 12.65
N GLU A 43 2.74 12.27 13.86
CA GLU A 43 1.65 12.12 14.84
C GLU A 43 0.34 12.79 14.40
N ASP A 44 0.42 13.77 13.50
CA ASP A 44 -0.74 14.48 12.94
C ASP A 44 -1.26 13.84 11.63
N VAL A 45 -0.72 12.68 11.25
CA VAL A 45 -1.02 12.00 9.99
C VAL A 45 -1.72 10.68 10.25
N VAL A 46 -2.71 10.38 9.39
CA VAL A 46 -3.27 9.03 9.25
C VAL A 46 -2.86 8.49 7.88
N LEU A 47 -2.05 7.45 7.86
CA LEU A 47 -1.66 6.75 6.65
C LEU A 47 -2.83 5.90 6.14
N VAL A 48 -2.99 5.82 4.83
CA VAL A 48 -4.08 5.07 4.19
C VAL A 48 -3.51 4.11 3.16
N GLY A 49 -3.89 2.84 3.24
CA GLY A 49 -3.43 1.79 2.33
C GLY A 49 -4.45 0.67 2.19
N GLY A 50 -4.20 -0.27 1.28
CA GLY A 50 -5.12 -1.38 1.01
C GLY A 50 -4.70 -2.75 1.54
N GLY A 51 -3.53 -2.86 2.17
CA GLY A 51 -3.00 -4.10 2.72
C GLY A 51 -2.86 -5.26 1.74
N GLY A 52 -2.95 -5.02 0.43
CA GLY A 52 -2.99 -6.01 -0.62
C GLY A 52 -2.15 -5.63 -1.84
N ALA A 53 -1.08 -6.39 -2.06
CA ALA A 53 -0.35 -6.36 -3.32
C ALA A 53 -1.17 -7.03 -4.44
N TRP A 54 -1.07 -6.53 -5.67
CA TRP A 54 -1.58 -7.20 -6.88
C TRP A 54 -0.44 -7.90 -7.63
N SER A 55 -0.76 -8.99 -8.32
CA SER A 55 0.18 -9.73 -9.15
C SER A 55 -0.43 -10.08 -10.49
N GLY A 56 -0.07 -9.33 -11.53
CA GLY A 56 -0.01 -9.80 -12.90
C GLY A 56 1.44 -10.06 -13.26
N HIS A 57 1.75 -11.26 -13.75
CA HIS A 57 3.04 -11.76 -14.25
C HIS A 57 4.32 -10.94 -13.93
N LEU A 58 5.21 -11.58 -13.16
CA LEU A 58 6.62 -11.26 -12.91
C LEU A 58 6.98 -10.13 -11.93
N LEU A 59 6.05 -9.28 -11.49
CA LEU A 59 6.43 -8.14 -10.64
C LEU A 59 5.55 -8.02 -9.40
N VAL A 60 6.18 -7.75 -8.27
CA VAL A 60 5.58 -7.62 -6.96
C VAL A 60 5.84 -6.20 -6.51
N THR A 61 4.80 -5.41 -6.30
CA THR A 61 4.93 -4.14 -5.59
C THR A 61 3.97 -4.15 -4.41
N SER A 62 4.54 -4.19 -3.21
CA SER A 62 3.81 -4.08 -1.94
C SER A 62 3.94 -2.67 -1.41
N THR A 63 3.62 -1.70 -2.25
CA THR A 63 3.74 -0.28 -1.92
C THR A 63 2.86 0.10 -0.73
N GLU A 64 1.79 -0.65 -0.49
CA GLU A 64 0.91 -0.48 0.66
C GLU A 64 1.56 -0.91 1.98
N HIS A 65 2.61 -1.75 1.94
CA HIS A 65 3.42 -2.06 3.12
C HIS A 65 4.29 -0.88 3.56
N VAL A 66 4.48 0.15 2.73
CA VAL A 66 5.13 1.39 3.16
C VAL A 66 4.32 2.08 4.27
N ALA A 67 2.99 2.08 4.16
CA ALA A 67 2.11 2.66 5.17
C ALA A 67 2.20 1.87 6.49
N ILE A 68 2.18 0.54 6.39
CA ILE A 68 2.25 -0.38 7.53
C ILE A 68 3.59 -0.25 8.25
N HIS A 69 4.69 -0.27 7.49
CA HIS A 69 6.03 -0.18 8.05
C HIS A 69 6.26 1.16 8.78
N LEU A 70 5.86 2.28 8.16
CA LEU A 70 5.93 3.58 8.83
C LEU A 70 5.09 3.66 10.11
N PHE A 71 3.92 3.03 10.12
CA PHE A 71 3.07 2.95 11.31
C PHE A 71 3.71 2.14 12.45
N LEU A 72 4.40 1.04 12.12
CA LEU A 72 5.08 0.22 13.12
C LEU A 72 6.33 0.92 13.68
N GLU A 73 7.03 1.71 12.87
CA GLU A 73 8.25 2.42 13.29
C GLU A 73 7.98 3.78 13.97
N HIS A 74 6.83 4.40 13.72
CA HIS A 74 6.55 5.77 14.11
C HIS A 74 5.13 5.96 14.64
N HIS A 75 4.97 6.96 15.50
CA HIS A 75 3.66 7.32 16.03
C HIS A 75 2.89 8.08 14.95
N CYS A 76 1.96 7.39 14.29
CA CYS A 76 0.99 7.93 13.33
C CYS A 76 -0.28 7.07 13.35
N GLY A 77 -1.37 7.53 12.75
CA GLY A 77 -2.54 6.70 12.52
C GLY A 77 -2.39 5.83 11.26
N LEU A 78 -3.16 4.74 11.18
CA LEU A 78 -3.21 3.90 9.98
C LEU A 78 -4.64 3.40 9.73
N ASN A 79 -5.14 3.61 8.52
CA ASN A 79 -6.37 3.04 8.01
C ASN A 79 -6.06 2.08 6.85
N LEU A 80 -6.50 0.84 6.99
CA LEU A 80 -6.34 -0.20 5.99
C LEU A 80 -7.69 -0.62 5.40
N PHE A 81 -7.79 -0.57 4.06
CA PHE A 81 -8.96 -1.03 3.32
C PHE A 81 -8.64 -2.38 2.66
N PHE A 82 -9.08 -3.50 3.23
CA PHE A 82 -8.79 -4.81 2.66
C PHE A 82 -9.82 -5.22 1.62
N PRO A 83 -9.46 -5.94 0.56
CA PRO A 83 -10.40 -6.41 -0.46
C PRO A 83 -11.19 -7.66 -0.03
N CYS A 84 -10.88 -8.22 1.14
CA CYS A 84 -11.52 -9.39 1.74
C CYS A 84 -11.13 -9.48 3.23
N GLY A 85 -11.66 -10.48 3.95
CA GLY A 85 -11.31 -10.68 5.35
C GLY A 85 -9.84 -11.02 5.56
N PHE A 86 -9.31 -10.75 6.76
CA PHE A 86 -7.96 -11.10 7.17
C PHE A 86 -8.02 -11.74 8.56
N GLY A 87 -7.25 -12.81 8.79
CA GLY A 87 -7.21 -13.46 10.09
C GLY A 87 -6.26 -14.65 10.16
N GLY A 88 -6.33 -15.38 11.27
CA GLY A 88 -5.38 -16.44 11.61
C GLY A 88 -4.34 -15.95 12.63
N ARG A 89 -4.19 -16.68 13.74
CA ARG A 89 -3.33 -16.26 14.85
C ARG A 89 -1.86 -16.63 14.64
N LEU A 90 -1.58 -17.88 14.26
CA LEU A 90 -0.21 -18.35 14.02
C LEU A 90 0.24 -18.21 12.56
N PHE A 91 -0.73 -18.16 11.65
CA PHE A 91 -0.52 -18.07 10.21
C PHE A 91 -1.49 -17.05 9.63
N PRO A 92 -1.25 -15.75 9.87
CA PRO A 92 -2.13 -14.69 9.39
C PRO A 92 -2.22 -14.72 7.86
N LYS A 93 -3.44 -14.63 7.32
CA LYS A 93 -3.71 -14.63 5.88
C LYS A 93 -5.04 -13.94 5.55
N PHE A 94 -5.16 -13.55 4.30
CA PHE A 94 -6.46 -13.14 3.75
C PHE A 94 -7.37 -14.35 3.60
N ILE A 95 -8.65 -14.18 3.94
CA ILE A 95 -9.68 -15.21 4.03
C ILE A 95 -10.61 -15.06 2.82
N GLY A 96 -10.72 -16.14 2.05
CA GLY A 96 -11.59 -16.20 0.88
C GLY A 96 -11.70 -17.64 0.37
N THR A 97 -12.09 -17.78 -0.88
CA THR A 97 -12.28 -19.06 -1.57
C THR A 97 -11.04 -19.47 -2.37
N GLU A 98 -11.06 -20.67 -2.93
CA GLU A 98 -9.97 -21.19 -3.77
C GLU A 98 -10.04 -20.72 -5.24
N PHE A 99 -11.08 -19.97 -5.64
CA PHE A 99 -11.24 -19.49 -7.01
C PHE A 99 -10.07 -18.60 -7.43
N LEU A 100 -9.64 -18.71 -8.70
CA LEU A 100 -8.48 -17.96 -9.21
C LEU A 100 -8.67 -16.44 -9.16
N SER A 101 -9.91 -15.97 -9.32
CA SER A 101 -10.30 -14.56 -9.25
C SER A 101 -10.61 -14.10 -7.83
N ASP A 102 -10.47 -14.97 -6.82
CA ASP A 102 -10.75 -14.64 -5.43
C ASP A 102 -9.74 -13.59 -4.93
N PRO A 103 -10.22 -12.46 -4.36
CA PRO A 103 -9.32 -11.42 -3.86
C PRO A 103 -8.35 -11.93 -2.79
N ALA A 104 -8.77 -12.83 -1.90
CA ALA A 104 -7.91 -13.37 -0.87
C ALA A 104 -6.78 -14.21 -1.46
N ARG A 105 -7.09 -15.05 -2.45
CA ARG A 105 -6.07 -15.86 -3.15
C ARG A 105 -5.04 -14.96 -3.82
N ILE A 106 -5.48 -13.96 -4.59
CA ILE A 106 -4.60 -13.01 -5.28
C ILE A 106 -3.75 -12.27 -4.24
N THR A 107 -4.37 -11.67 -3.23
CA THR A 107 -3.65 -10.93 -2.19
C THR A 107 -2.63 -11.81 -1.47
N ASN A 108 -2.98 -13.03 -1.08
CA ASN A 108 -2.06 -13.96 -0.42
C ASN A 108 -0.85 -14.34 -1.29
N GLN A 109 -1.06 -14.56 -2.60
CA GLN A 109 0.03 -14.83 -3.55
C GLN A 109 0.98 -13.64 -3.64
N CYS A 110 0.46 -12.43 -3.63
CA CYS A 110 1.31 -11.23 -3.71
C CYS A 110 2.15 -11.05 -2.45
N HIS A 111 1.56 -11.29 -1.27
CA HIS A 111 2.31 -11.30 0.00
C HIS A 111 3.39 -12.37 0.03
N GLU A 112 3.11 -13.56 -0.51
CA GLU A 112 4.10 -14.64 -0.59
C GLU A 112 5.29 -14.25 -1.47
N ARG A 113 5.03 -13.59 -2.61
CA ARG A 113 6.13 -13.11 -3.45
C ARG A 113 6.86 -11.93 -2.82
N PHE A 114 6.17 -11.05 -2.10
CA PHE A 114 6.79 -9.91 -1.42
C PHE A 114 7.70 -10.36 -0.28
N ARG A 115 7.28 -11.35 0.50
CA ARG A 115 8.09 -11.98 1.54
C ARG A 115 9.43 -12.52 1.02
N ARG A 116 9.54 -12.87 -0.27
CA ARG A 116 10.80 -13.33 -0.88
C ARG A 116 11.76 -12.18 -1.23
N VAL A 117 11.28 -10.95 -1.15
CA VAL A 117 12.01 -9.73 -1.51
C VAL A 117 12.48 -8.97 -0.27
N VAL A 118 11.69 -9.01 0.80
CA VAL A 118 12.00 -8.35 2.08
C VAL A 118 12.48 -9.36 3.13
N ASP A 119 13.03 -8.86 4.22
CA ASP A 119 13.60 -9.63 5.34
C ASP A 119 12.63 -9.86 6.51
N PHE A 120 11.37 -9.46 6.36
CA PHE A 120 10.29 -9.67 7.34
C PHE A 120 9.12 -10.46 6.73
N ASP A 121 8.17 -10.88 7.56
CA ASP A 121 6.91 -11.45 7.08
C ASP A 121 5.84 -10.35 6.97
N PRO A 122 5.42 -9.97 5.75
CA PRO A 122 4.48 -8.87 5.56
C PRO A 122 3.10 -9.17 6.17
N ARG A 123 2.69 -10.45 6.29
CA ARG A 123 1.39 -10.76 6.92
C ARG A 123 1.45 -10.62 8.44
N HIS A 124 2.61 -10.85 9.04
CA HIS A 124 2.81 -10.58 10.46
C HIS A 124 2.85 -9.07 10.71
N GLU A 125 3.47 -8.25 9.85
CA GLU A 125 3.38 -6.78 9.98
C GLU A 125 1.92 -6.27 9.93
N ILE A 126 1.07 -6.83 9.06
CA ILE A 126 -0.37 -6.47 9.05
C ILE A 126 -1.02 -6.81 10.40
N GLN A 127 -0.73 -8.00 10.94
CA GLN A 127 -1.26 -8.42 12.23
C GLN A 127 -0.76 -7.53 13.36
N ASP A 128 0.53 -7.20 13.38
CA ASP A 128 1.15 -6.31 14.37
C ASP A 128 0.56 -4.91 14.28
N ALA A 129 0.35 -4.38 13.07
CA ALA A 129 -0.28 -3.09 12.87
C ALA A 129 -1.73 -3.07 13.36
N THR A 130 -2.48 -4.14 13.08
CA THR A 130 -3.86 -4.30 13.58
C THR A 130 -3.89 -4.35 15.11
N ASN A 131 -2.98 -5.11 15.72
CA ASN A 131 -2.82 -5.17 17.17
C ASN A 131 -2.37 -3.83 17.78
N GLY A 132 -1.59 -3.05 17.03
CA GLY A 132 -1.12 -1.71 17.37
C GLY A 132 -2.17 -0.61 17.22
N GLY A 133 -3.40 -0.93 16.78
CA GLY A 133 -4.50 0.01 16.69
C GLY A 133 -4.80 0.56 15.29
N ALA A 134 -4.22 -0.04 14.24
CA ALA A 134 -4.63 0.28 12.87
C ALA A 134 -6.12 -0.02 12.67
N VAL A 135 -6.84 0.90 12.04
CA VAL A 135 -8.26 0.73 11.72
C VAL A 135 -8.38 -0.06 10.43
N VAL A 136 -9.01 -1.22 10.49
CA VAL A 136 -9.21 -2.10 9.32
C VAL A 136 -10.67 -2.05 8.88
N SER A 137 -10.89 -1.86 7.59
CA SER A 137 -12.20 -1.93 6.95
C SER A 137 -12.16 -2.92 5.78
N ILE A 138 -13.14 -3.83 5.74
CA ILE A 138 -13.24 -4.83 4.67
C ILE A 138 -14.14 -4.27 3.56
N GLN A 139 -13.60 -4.27 2.35
CA GLN A 139 -14.23 -3.88 1.10
C GLN A 139 -14.45 -5.14 0.27
N GLN A 140 -15.57 -5.22 -0.46
CA GLN A 140 -15.90 -6.41 -1.26
C GLN A 140 -15.15 -6.38 -2.60
N GLY A 141 -13.89 -6.82 -2.59
CA GLY A 141 -13.02 -6.90 -3.76
C GLY A 141 -12.14 -5.66 -4.00
N PHE A 142 -11.26 -5.77 -5.00
CA PHE A 142 -10.25 -4.74 -5.30
C PHE A 142 -10.85 -3.42 -5.77
N GLU A 143 -11.94 -3.42 -6.54
CA GLU A 143 -12.57 -2.17 -7.01
C GLU A 143 -13.14 -1.35 -5.85
N ALA A 144 -13.90 -1.99 -4.95
CA ALA A 144 -14.43 -1.33 -3.75
C ALA A 144 -13.30 -0.84 -2.84
N ARG A 145 -12.24 -1.66 -2.69
CA ARG A 145 -11.01 -1.27 -1.99
C ARG A 145 -10.37 -0.02 -2.59
N ASN A 146 -10.19 0.00 -3.92
CA ASN A 146 -9.55 1.09 -4.64
C ASN A 146 -10.35 2.39 -4.50
N ALA A 147 -11.68 2.32 -4.61
CA ALA A 147 -12.58 3.45 -4.39
C ALA A 147 -12.50 3.99 -2.95
N ALA A 148 -12.41 3.10 -1.96
CA ALA A 148 -12.26 3.51 -0.56
C ALA A 148 -10.94 4.26 -0.31
N ILE A 149 -9.80 3.79 -0.83
CA ILE A 149 -8.52 4.52 -0.75
C ILE A 149 -8.64 5.88 -1.43
N ALA A 150 -9.20 5.91 -2.64
CA ALA A 150 -9.35 7.12 -3.46
C ALA A 150 -10.13 8.22 -2.74
N GLY A 151 -11.19 7.86 -2.02
CA GLY A 151 -12.10 8.78 -1.32
C GLY A 151 -11.67 9.14 0.12
N ASN A 152 -10.71 8.42 0.71
CA ASN A 152 -10.26 8.63 2.09
C ASN A 152 -8.83 9.20 2.19
N SER A 153 -8.41 9.98 1.20
CA SER A 153 -7.06 10.56 1.15
C SER A 153 -7.10 12.07 0.85
N ASP A 154 -6.58 12.90 1.75
CA ASP A 154 -6.34 14.33 1.51
C ASP A 154 -5.14 14.55 0.58
N VAL A 155 -4.12 13.70 0.76
CA VAL A 155 -2.93 13.61 -0.08
C VAL A 155 -2.79 12.18 -0.58
N LEU A 156 -2.43 12.01 -1.85
CA LEU A 156 -2.16 10.70 -2.45
C LEU A 156 -0.72 10.63 -2.95
N ILE A 157 0.07 9.70 -2.43
CA ILE A 157 1.44 9.39 -2.87
C ILE A 157 1.38 8.11 -3.69
N ALA A 158 1.84 8.18 -4.95
CA ALA A 158 1.84 7.04 -5.86
C ALA A 158 3.26 6.69 -6.31
N PHE A 159 3.66 5.44 -6.08
CA PHE A 159 4.90 4.87 -6.59
C PHE A 159 4.65 4.04 -7.85
N SER A 160 5.37 4.30 -8.94
CA SER A 160 5.28 3.45 -10.13
C SER A 160 6.54 3.51 -10.98
N TRP A 161 6.65 2.62 -11.96
CA TRP A 161 7.73 2.65 -12.96
C TRP A 161 7.57 3.73 -14.03
N ALA A 162 6.39 4.35 -14.17
CA ALA A 162 6.23 5.54 -15.02
C ALA A 162 7.32 6.59 -14.74
N GLU A 163 7.93 7.15 -15.80
CA GLU A 163 9.04 8.09 -15.67
C GLU A 163 8.62 9.43 -15.04
N SER A 164 7.41 9.91 -15.33
CA SER A 164 6.91 11.16 -14.76
C SER A 164 5.39 11.27 -14.77
N GLY A 165 4.88 12.21 -13.96
CA GLY A 165 3.48 12.64 -13.96
C GLY A 165 2.58 11.81 -13.06
N ALA A 166 2.23 10.60 -13.50
CA ALA A 166 1.24 9.76 -12.84
C ALA A 166 1.47 8.26 -13.15
N PRO A 167 0.90 7.35 -12.35
CA PRO A 167 0.75 5.95 -12.78
C PRO A 167 0.00 5.88 -14.11
N VAL A 168 0.38 4.95 -15.00
CA VAL A 168 -0.17 4.84 -16.36
C VAL A 168 -1.16 3.68 -16.55
N TYR A 169 -1.18 2.70 -15.64
CA TYR A 169 -2.09 1.55 -15.68
C TYR A 169 -2.24 0.87 -14.30
N GLY A 170 -3.18 -0.08 -14.20
CA GLY A 170 -3.40 -0.92 -13.02
C GLY A 170 -4.12 -0.22 -11.85
N ASP A 171 -4.13 -0.86 -10.68
CA ASP A 171 -4.82 -0.38 -9.47
C ASP A 171 -4.41 1.05 -9.10
N ALA A 172 -3.12 1.38 -9.14
CA ALA A 172 -2.70 2.74 -8.80
C ALA A 172 -3.18 3.79 -9.80
N PHE A 173 -3.27 3.47 -11.09
CA PHE A 173 -3.87 4.40 -12.06
C PHE A 173 -5.37 4.58 -11.80
N GLN A 174 -6.08 3.50 -11.47
CA GLN A 174 -7.50 3.57 -11.10
C GLN A 174 -7.71 4.44 -9.87
N ILE A 175 -6.97 4.18 -8.77
CA ILE A 175 -7.06 4.97 -7.53
C ILE A 175 -6.67 6.43 -7.81
N TRP A 176 -5.57 6.65 -8.53
CA TRP A 176 -5.12 8.00 -8.90
C TRP A 176 -6.18 8.77 -9.67
N SER A 177 -6.83 8.14 -10.65
CA SER A 177 -7.83 8.78 -11.50
C SER A 177 -9.12 9.09 -10.75
N GLN A 178 -9.54 8.22 -9.84
CA GLN A 178 -10.77 8.37 -9.05
C GLN A 178 -10.58 9.26 -7.82
N SER A 179 -9.35 9.45 -7.35
CA SER A 179 -9.09 10.15 -6.09
C SER A 179 -9.45 11.62 -6.14
N THR A 180 -10.09 12.09 -5.07
CA THR A 180 -10.42 13.50 -4.82
C THR A 180 -9.39 14.21 -3.95
N ALA A 181 -8.21 13.59 -3.75
CA ALA A 181 -7.14 14.16 -2.95
C ALA A 181 -6.76 15.56 -3.44
N ARG A 182 -6.57 16.48 -2.49
CA ARG A 182 -6.20 17.88 -2.76
C ARG A 182 -4.79 18.00 -3.32
N SER A 183 -3.94 17.02 -3.01
CA SER A 183 -2.59 16.91 -3.54
C SER A 183 -2.31 15.48 -3.98
N LYS A 184 -1.75 15.32 -5.17
CA LYS A 184 -1.29 14.03 -5.69
C LYS A 184 0.19 14.13 -6.01
N ILE A 185 0.98 13.19 -5.50
CA ILE A 185 2.43 13.16 -5.63
C ILE A 185 2.81 11.84 -6.27
N HIS A 186 3.35 11.90 -7.47
CA HIS A 186 3.90 10.74 -8.14
C HIS A 186 5.41 10.65 -7.90
N ILE A 187 5.89 9.44 -7.64
CA ILE A 187 7.30 9.11 -7.48
C ILE A 187 7.63 7.97 -8.45
N SER A 188 8.53 8.26 -9.39
CA SER A 188 9.06 7.23 -10.27
C SER A 188 10.02 6.33 -9.50
N LEU A 189 9.82 5.02 -9.58
CA LEU A 189 10.71 4.02 -8.98
C LEU A 189 12.09 3.99 -9.65
N HIS A 190 12.25 4.53 -10.87
CA HIS A 190 13.56 4.74 -11.50
C HIS A 190 14.41 5.79 -10.80
N SER A 191 13.79 6.65 -9.97
CA SER A 191 14.46 7.77 -9.28
C SER A 191 14.84 7.47 -7.83
N LEU A 192 14.61 6.23 -7.37
CA LEU A 192 14.83 5.78 -6.00
C LEU A 192 16.04 4.84 -5.88
#